data_AF-A0A9R0NVQ6-F1
#
_entry.id   AF-A0A9R0NVQ6-F1
#
_cell.length_a   1.000
_cell.length_b   1.000
_cell.length_c   1.000
_cell.angle_alpha   90.00
_cell.angle_beta   90.00
_cell.angle_gamma   90.00
#
_symmetry.space_group_name_H-M   'P 1'
#
loop_
_entity.id
_entity.type
_entity.pdbx_description
1 polymer ?
#
loop_
_entity_poly.entity_id
_entity_poly.type
_entity_poly.pdbx_seq_one_letter_code
_entity_poly.pdbx_strand_id
1 'polypeptide(L)'
;MWLVVWYVLFAFWLLLTARIVVELVRTFAREWHPAGGVAVTLETIYTVTDPPVRLFRRIIPMVRIGGVGLDLSIMVLLLVVFFAMQLATPS
;
A
#
# COMPACT_ATOMS: atom_id res chain seq x y z
N MET A 1 16.52 9.11 -17.61
CA MET A 1 16.84 8.10 -16.56
C MET A 1 16.00 8.32 -15.30
N TRP A 2 15.91 9.54 -14.77
CA TRP A 2 15.08 9.89 -13.60
C TRP A 2 13.56 9.63 -13.78
N LEU A 3 13.04 9.81 -15.00
CA LEU A 3 11.65 9.51 -15.34
C LEU A 3 11.25 8.05 -15.07
N VAL A 4 12.13 7.09 -15.36
CA VAL A 4 11.82 5.67 -15.15
C VAL A 4 11.68 5.36 -13.66
N VAL A 5 12.58 5.91 -12.84
CA VAL A 5 12.51 5.77 -11.37
C VAL A 5 11.22 6.38 -10.83
N TRP A 6 10.88 7.58 -11.32
CA TRP A 6 9.63 8.23 -10.93
C TRP A 6 8.40 7.39 -11.28
N TYR A 7 8.31 6.84 -12.50
CA TYR A 7 7.18 6.00 -12.91
C TYR A 7 7.07 4.71 -12.10
N VAL A 8 8.19 4.09 -11.73
CA VAL A 8 8.21 2.91 -10.86
C VAL A 8 7.70 3.26 -9.46
N LEU A 9 8.19 4.35 -8.88
CA LEU A 9 7.73 4.83 -7.57
C LEU A 9 6.24 5.21 -7.60
N PHE A 10 5.78 5.83 -8.68
CA PHE A 10 4.38 6.19 -8.88
C PHE A 10 3.48 4.95 -8.99
N ALA A 11 3.87 3.95 -9.78
CA ALA A 11 3.15 2.69 -9.87
C ALA A 11 3.09 1.98 -8.51
N PHE A 12 4.20 1.98 -7.76
CA PHE A 12 4.23 1.41 -6.41
C PHE A 12 3.34 2.20 -5.42
N TRP A 13 3.34 3.52 -5.51
CA TRP A 13 2.46 4.38 -4.72
C TRP A 13 0.97 4.12 -4.99
N LEU A 14 0.60 3.89 -6.26
CA LEU A 14 -0.75 3.47 -6.64
C LEU A 14 -1.12 2.12 -6.04
N LEU A 15 -0.21 1.14 -6.02
CA LEU A 15 -0.47 -0.16 -5.40
C LEU A 15 -0.68 -0.07 -3.88
N LEU A 16 0.10 0.76 -3.19
CA LEU A 16 -0.11 1.04 -1.76
C LEU A 16 -1.46 1.70 -1.51
N THR A 17 -1.85 2.64 -2.37
CA THR A 17 -3.16 3.30 -2.30
C THR A 17 -4.29 2.30 -2.54
N ALA A 18 -4.17 1.45 -3.55
CA ALA A 18 -5.12 0.38 -3.83
C ALA A 18 -5.28 -0.55 -2.62
N ARG A 19 -4.18 -0.88 -1.93
CA ARG A 19 -4.22 -1.68 -0.70
C ARG A 19 -5.07 -1.04 0.40
N ILE A 20 -4.92 0.27 0.63
CA ILE A 20 -5.75 1.02 1.59
C ILE A 20 -7.23 0.94 1.19
N VAL A 21 -7.53 1.16 -0.09
CA VAL A 21 -8.91 1.04 -0.60
C VAL A 21 -9.46 -0.36 -0.34
N VAL A 22 -8.68 -1.41 -0.58
CA VAL A 22 -9.12 -2.79 -0.35
C VAL A 22 -9.34 -3.08 1.13
N GLU A 23 -8.46 -2.61 2.02
CA GLU A 23 -8.66 -2.71 3.47
C GLU A 23 -9.94 -1.99 3.91
N LEU A 24 -10.21 -0.81 3.34
CA LEU A 24 -11.42 -0.05 3.61
C LEU A 24 -12.67 -0.76 3.11
N VAL A 25 -12.63 -1.29 1.87
CA VAL A 25 -13.71 -2.08 1.29
C VAL A 25 -13.99 -3.31 2.14
N ARG A 26 -12.98 -4.06 2.58
CA ARG A 26 -13.16 -5.22 3.48
C ARG A 26 -13.72 -4.83 4.85
N THR A 27 -13.36 -3.65 5.34
CA THR A 27 -13.85 -3.14 6.63
C THR A 27 -15.34 -2.80 6.56
N PHE A 28 -15.78 -2.19 5.47
CA PHE A 28 -17.18 -1.81 5.26
C PHE A 28 -18.05 -2.96 4.73
N ALA A 29 -17.54 -3.75 3.79
CA ALA A 29 -18.21 -4.90 3.20
C ALA A 29 -17.66 -6.20 3.82
N ARG A 30 -18.00 -6.45 5.09
CA ARG A 30 -17.51 -7.61 5.85
C ARG A 30 -17.87 -8.97 5.23
N GLU A 31 -18.95 -9.02 4.46
CA GLU A 31 -19.41 -10.24 3.76
C GLU A 31 -18.80 -10.39 2.35
N TRP A 32 -17.97 -9.45 1.91
CA TRP A 32 -17.37 -9.49 0.59
C TRP A 32 -16.27 -10.54 0.50
N HIS A 33 -16.47 -11.51 -0.40
CA HIS A 33 -15.50 -12.54 -0.72
C HIS A 33 -15.01 -12.33 -2.16
N PRO A 34 -13.76 -11.87 -2.36
CA PRO A 34 -13.24 -11.66 -3.71
C PRO A 34 -13.13 -13.00 -4.44
N ALA A 35 -13.66 -13.05 -5.67
CA ALA A 35 -13.62 -14.24 -6.53
C ALA A 35 -13.25 -13.86 -7.98
N GLY A 36 -12.77 -14.84 -8.74
CA GLY A 36 -12.40 -14.66 -10.14
C GLY A 36 -11.31 -13.61 -10.34
N GLY A 37 -11.46 -12.76 -11.36
CA GLY A 37 -10.45 -11.75 -11.72
C GLY A 37 -10.14 -10.72 -10.63
N VAL A 38 -11.09 -10.46 -9.72
CA VAL A 38 -10.85 -9.56 -8.58
C VAL A 38 -9.88 -10.20 -7.58
N ALA A 39 -10.03 -11.50 -7.30
CA ALA A 39 -9.13 -12.21 -6.39
C ALA A 39 -7.68 -12.19 -6.92
N VAL A 40 -7.49 -12.42 -8.22
CA VAL A 40 -6.16 -12.38 -8.87
C VAL A 40 -5.54 -10.99 -8.79
N THR A 41 -6.33 -9.94 -9.05
CA THR A 41 -5.86 -8.55 -8.93
C THR A 41 -5.43 -8.24 -7.51
N LEU A 42 -6.23 -8.62 -6.51
CA LEU A 42 -5.90 -8.42 -5.10
C LEU A 42 -4.62 -9.17 -4.71
N GLU A 43 -4.49 -10.43 -5.09
CA GLU A 43 -3.31 -11.24 -4.84
C GLU A 43 -2.05 -10.60 -5.45
N THR A 44 -2.16 -10.05 -6.66
CA THR A 44 -1.05 -9.33 -7.31
C THR A 44 -0.65 -8.09 -6.50
N ILE A 45 -1.64 -7.28 -6.09
CA ILE A 45 -1.39 -6.08 -5.26
C ILE A 45 -0.71 -6.48 -3.95
N TYR A 46 -1.22 -7.50 -3.26
CA TYR A 46 -0.65 -7.97 -2.00
C TYR A 46 0.76 -8.51 -2.19
N THR A 47 1.01 -9.31 -3.23
CA THR A 47 2.34 -9.86 -3.52
C THR A 47 3.39 -8.78 -3.70
N VAL A 48 3.05 -7.70 -4.42
CA VAL A 48 3.98 -6.59 -4.67
C VAL A 48 4.15 -5.70 -3.43
N THR A 49 3.07 -5.45 -2.68
CA THR A 49 3.09 -4.52 -1.54
C THR A 49 3.51 -5.17 -0.21
N ASP A 50 3.36 -6.48 -0.04
CA ASP A 50 3.66 -7.20 1.21
C ASP A 50 5.13 -7.18 1.62
N PRO A 51 6.12 -7.42 0.75
CA PRO A 51 7.53 -7.36 1.14
C PRO A 51 7.94 -6.01 1.75
N PRO A 52 7.67 -4.84 1.10
CA PRO A 52 8.03 -3.55 1.66
C PRO A 52 7.19 -3.18 2.89
N VAL A 53 5.89 -3.49 2.92
CA VAL A 53 5.06 -3.26 4.11
C VAL A 53 5.57 -4.09 5.30
N ARG A 54 5.94 -5.36 5.10
CA ARG A 54 6.50 -6.22 6.16
C ARG A 54 7.83 -5.70 6.68
N LEU A 55 8.68 -5.14 5.81
CA LEU A 55 9.93 -4.50 6.24
C LEU A 55 9.65 -3.32 7.18
N PHE A 56 8.69 -2.47 6.83
CA PHE A 56 8.29 -1.33 7.66
C PHE A 56 7.58 -1.76 8.95
N ARG A 57 6.76 -2.82 8.92
CA ARG A 57 6.09 -3.37 10.11
C ARG A 57 7.06 -3.87 11.19
N ARG A 58 8.31 -4.19 10.83
CA ARG A 58 9.35 -4.54 11.82
C ARG A 58 9.84 -3.32 12.59
N ILE A 59 9.75 -2.14 11.99
CA ILE A 59 10.21 -0.88 12.58
C ILE A 59 9.05 -0.20 13.31
N ILE A 60 7.86 -0.21 12.71
CA ILE A 60 6.67 0.46 13.21
C ILE A 60 5.59 -0.59 13.47
N PRO A 61 5.31 -0.94 14.74
CA PRO A 61 4.27 -1.90 15.07
C PRO A 61 2.87 -1.34 14.73
N MET A 62 1.98 -2.25 14.35
CA MET A 62 0.59 -1.93 14.02
C MET A 62 -0.16 -1.47 15.29
N VAL A 63 -0.57 -0.20 15.34
CA VAL A 63 -1.36 0.33 16.45
C VAL A 63 -2.85 0.10 16.16
N ARG A 64 -3.52 -0.59 17.08
CA ARG A 64 -4.98 -0.77 17.03
C ARG A 64 -5.61 0.34 17.86
N ILE A 65 -6.40 1.21 17.23
CA ILE A 65 -7.12 2.27 17.93
C ILE A 65 -8.61 1.90 17.95
N GLY A 66 -9.17 1.71 19.16
CA GLY A 66 -10.62 1.51 19.33
C GLY A 66 -11.19 0.25 18.65
N GLY A 67 -10.39 -0.82 18.51
CA GLY A 67 -10.83 -2.07 17.86
C GLY A 67 -10.73 -2.06 16.33
N VAL A 68 -10.41 -0.92 15.70
CA VAL A 68 -10.07 -0.82 14.28
C VAL A 68 -8.54 -0.87 14.13
N GLY A 69 -8.05 -1.90 13.45
CA GLY A 69 -6.62 -2.00 13.11
C GLY A 69 -6.31 -1.08 11.94
N LEU A 70 -5.86 0.14 12.22
CA LEU A 70 -5.32 1.04 11.20
C LEU A 70 -3.84 0.69 10.99
N ASP A 71 -3.49 0.22 9.79
CA ASP A 71 -2.09 -0.10 9.48
C ASP A 71 -1.29 1.20 9.25
N LEU A 72 -0.80 1.77 10.35
CA LEU A 72 0.12 2.93 10.33
C LEU A 72 1.36 2.67 9.47
N SER A 73 1.81 1.42 9.35
CA SER A 73 2.97 1.06 8.55
C SER A 73 2.73 1.35 7.07
N ILE A 74 1.52 1.07 6.56
CA ILE A 74 1.14 1.40 5.18
C ILE A 74 1.07 2.92 4.99
N MET A 75 0.50 3.65 5.95
CA MET A 75 0.41 5.11 5.87
C MET A 75 1.79 5.77 5.83
N VAL A 76 2.71 5.32 6.69
CA VAL A 76 4.09 5.82 6.71
C VAL A 76 4.82 5.44 5.43
N LEU A 77 4.67 4.20 4.95
CA LEU A 77 5.29 3.78 3.70
C LEU A 77 4.82 4.62 2.51
N LEU A 78 3.52 4.95 2.45
CA LEU A 78 2.93 5.80 1.42
C LEU A 78 3.54 7.22 1.45
N LEU A 79 3.76 7.79 2.64
CA LEU A 79 4.47 9.07 2.81
C LEU A 79 5.93 8.98 2.37
N VAL A 80 6.66 7.93 2.76
CA VAL A 80 8.06 7.74 2.38
C VAL A 80 8.21 7.66 0.86
N VAL A 81 7.35 6.89 0.20
CA VAL A 81 7.34 6.79 -1.27
C VAL A 81 6.98 8.13 -1.91
N PHE A 82 6.04 8.87 -1.32
CA PHE A 82 5.68 10.21 -1.80
C PHE A 82 6.86 11.19 -1.76
N PHE A 83 7.58 11.24 -0.64
CA PHE A 83 8.78 12.06 -0.55
C PHE A 83 9.88 11.58 -1.50
N ALA A 84 10.07 10.27 -1.62
CA ALA A 84 11.03 9.70 -2.58
C ALA A 84 10.68 10.11 -4.03
N MET A 85 9.40 10.16 -4.40
CA MET A 85 8.97 10.67 -5.71
C MET A 85 9.30 12.16 -5.89
N GLN A 86 9.10 13.00 -4.87
CA GLN A 86 9.47 14.42 -4.94
C GLN A 86 10.98 14.61 -5.14
N LEU A 87 11.82 13.88 -4.41
CA LEU A 87 13.27 13.88 -4.63
C LEU A 87 13.63 13.35 -6.03
N ALA A 88 12.87 12.36 -6.50
CA ALA A 88 13.00 11.79 -7.84
C ALA A 88 12.40 12.66 -8.95
N THR A 89 11.87 13.84 -8.64
CA THR A 89 11.37 14.77 -9.65
C THR A 89 12.54 15.66 -10.09
N PRO A 90 12.93 15.66 -11.37
CA PRO A 90 13.98 16.54 -11.84
C PRO A 90 13.44 17.97 -11.84
N SER A 91 13.98 18.82 -10.97
CA SER A 91 13.76 20.27 -10.94
C SER A 91 14.47 20.96 -12.10
#